data_AF-A0A520HFH4-F1
#
_entry.id   AF-A0A520HFH4-F1
#
_cell.length_a   1.000
_cell.length_b   1.000
_cell.length_c   1.000
_cell.angle_alpha   90.00
_cell.angle_beta   90.00
_cell.angle_gamma   90.00
#
_symmetry.space_group_name_H-M   'P 1'
#
loop_
_entity.id
_entity.type
_entity.pdbx_description
1 polymer ?
#
loop_
_entity_poly.entity_id
_entity_poly.type
_entity_poly.pdbx_seq_one_letter_code
_entity_poly.pdbx_strand_id
1 'polypeptide(L)'
;DLPHWQKSVPHPPADMEPALASGRIIVGYHGALANWIDYDLLKKIAEDGRYELVLIGYAHDESLDQSRILEHPNVHFLGSKSYFILNEYAAFYSVGILPFKRYELTESVSPVKLFEYMAASKPVVTTYLTECTKYKSCLVSDTHDDFLRNLDTAAYAKDNSAYMADLADDAAKNSWPEKALSVYLLAGIQTAQS
;
A
#
# COMPACT_ATOMS: atom_id res chain seq x y z
N ASP A 1 -2.35 4.20 -15.59
CA ASP A 1 -2.34 4.07 -14.11
C ASP A 1 -2.28 5.39 -13.40
N LEU A 2 -1.28 6.26 -13.62
CA LEU A 2 -1.18 7.52 -12.87
C LEU A 2 -2.47 8.37 -12.93
N PRO A 3 -3.13 8.58 -14.09
CA PRO A 3 -4.39 9.33 -14.13
C PRO A 3 -5.54 8.69 -13.32
N HIS A 4 -5.53 7.37 -13.18
CA HIS A 4 -6.53 6.65 -12.40
C HIS A 4 -6.30 6.86 -10.89
N TRP A 5 -5.05 6.76 -10.44
CA TRP A 5 -4.68 6.86 -9.03
C TRP A 5 -4.52 8.30 -8.52
N GLN A 6 -4.29 9.28 -9.40
CA GLN A 6 -4.16 10.71 -9.06
C GLN A 6 -5.46 11.51 -9.25
N LYS A 7 -6.57 10.83 -9.54
CA LYS A 7 -7.89 11.49 -9.66
C LYS A 7 -8.24 12.16 -8.33
N SER A 8 -8.68 13.42 -8.38
CA SER A 8 -9.17 14.12 -7.18
C SER A 8 -10.46 13.47 -6.67
N VAL A 9 -10.49 13.17 -5.36
CA VAL A 9 -11.61 12.50 -4.69
C VAL A 9 -12.11 13.46 -3.59
N PRO A 10 -13.19 14.23 -3.84
CA PRO A 10 -13.60 15.30 -2.94
C PRO A 10 -14.26 14.80 -1.65
N HIS A 11 -14.84 13.59 -1.67
CA HIS A 11 -15.53 12.99 -0.53
C HIS A 11 -15.13 11.52 -0.39
N PRO A 12 -14.93 11.02 0.84
CA PRO A 12 -14.65 9.61 1.05
C PRO A 12 -15.86 8.74 0.70
N PRO A 13 -15.65 7.48 0.27
CA PRO A 13 -16.70 6.48 0.26
C PRO A 13 -17.39 6.38 1.63
N ALA A 14 -18.71 6.15 1.66
CA ALA A 14 -19.48 6.20 2.91
C ALA A 14 -19.00 5.21 3.99
N ASP A 15 -18.49 4.05 3.59
CA ASP A 15 -17.95 3.03 4.48
C ASP A 15 -16.51 3.32 4.98
N MET A 16 -15.85 4.37 4.46
CA MET A 16 -14.61 4.91 5.02
C MET A 16 -14.85 5.91 6.15
N GLU A 17 -16.06 6.48 6.25
CA GLU A 17 -16.37 7.52 7.26
C GLU A 17 -16.05 7.10 8.70
N PRO A 18 -16.35 5.85 9.16
CA PRO A 18 -16.02 5.43 10.51
C PRO A 18 -14.52 5.48 10.83
N ALA A 19 -13.67 5.11 9.87
CA ALA A 19 -12.21 5.17 10.04
C ALA A 19 -11.71 6.61 10.11
N LEU A 20 -12.34 7.52 9.35
CA LEU A 20 -11.93 8.93 9.29
C LEU A 20 -12.41 9.74 10.51
N ALA A 21 -13.49 9.31 11.17
CA ALA A 21 -14.13 10.06 12.25
C ALA A 21 -13.22 10.31 13.47
N SER A 22 -12.21 9.47 13.71
CA SER A 22 -11.29 9.62 14.84
C SER A 22 -10.20 10.68 14.63
N GLY A 23 -9.95 11.10 13.37
CA GLY A 23 -8.83 11.97 13.02
C GLY A 23 -7.45 11.33 13.15
N ARG A 24 -7.38 10.02 13.40
CA ARG A 24 -6.13 9.26 13.47
C ARG A 24 -5.51 9.00 12.09
N ILE A 25 -4.28 8.52 12.08
CA ILE A 25 -3.54 8.21 10.86
C ILE A 25 -4.15 6.97 10.21
N ILE A 26 -4.55 7.07 8.94
CA ILE A 26 -5.14 5.96 8.20
C ILE A 26 -4.03 5.09 7.58
N VAL A 27 -3.87 3.88 8.10
CA VAL A 27 -2.99 2.84 7.58
C VAL A 27 -3.82 1.91 6.69
N GLY A 28 -3.56 1.92 5.38
CA GLY A 28 -4.39 1.24 4.41
C GLY A 28 -3.73 0.04 3.75
N TYR A 29 -4.48 -1.06 3.63
CA TYR A 29 -4.13 -2.20 2.78
C TYR A 29 -5.31 -2.53 1.87
N HIS A 30 -5.03 -2.76 0.59
CA HIS A 30 -6.01 -3.33 -0.34
C HIS A 30 -5.50 -4.57 -1.06
N GLY A 31 -6.37 -5.57 -1.23
CA GLY A 31 -6.18 -6.83 -1.97
C GLY A 31 -6.39 -8.06 -1.09
N ALA A 32 -6.04 -9.25 -1.60
CA ALA A 32 -6.37 -10.51 -0.93
C ALA A 32 -5.83 -10.59 0.51
N LEU A 33 -6.69 -11.00 1.43
CA LEU A 33 -6.41 -11.25 2.85
C LEU A 33 -6.36 -12.76 3.03
N ALA A 34 -5.17 -13.30 3.29
CA ALA A 34 -4.93 -14.74 3.33
C ALA A 34 -3.80 -15.06 4.31
N ASN A 35 -3.42 -16.34 4.40
CA ASN A 35 -2.40 -16.81 5.34
C ASN A 35 -1.02 -16.14 5.21
N TRP A 36 -0.71 -15.52 4.06
CA TRP A 36 0.55 -14.79 3.83
C TRP A 36 0.55 -13.38 4.40
N ILE A 37 -0.58 -12.88 4.89
CA ILE A 37 -0.63 -11.63 5.65
C ILE A 37 -0.12 -11.89 7.06
N ASP A 38 0.76 -11.01 7.52
CA ASP A 38 1.26 -10.99 8.88
C ASP A 38 0.23 -10.31 9.79
N TYR A 39 -0.75 -11.10 10.23
CA TYR A 39 -1.79 -10.60 11.12
C TYR A 39 -1.27 -10.22 12.51
N ASP A 40 -0.14 -10.76 12.95
CA ASP A 40 0.46 -10.35 14.23
C ASP A 40 1.08 -8.96 14.12
N LEU A 41 1.67 -8.62 12.97
CA LEU A 41 2.03 -7.24 12.65
C LEU A 41 0.81 -6.33 12.60
N LEU A 42 -0.29 -6.75 11.96
CA LEU A 42 -1.52 -5.94 11.93
C LEU A 42 -2.09 -5.67 13.33
N LYS A 43 -2.04 -6.64 14.25
CA LYS A 43 -2.43 -6.44 15.65
C LYS A 43 -1.56 -5.40 16.34
N LYS A 44 -0.24 -5.47 16.16
CA LYS A 44 0.67 -4.45 16.71
C LYS A 44 0.36 -3.04 16.21
N ILE A 45 0.02 -2.90 14.93
CA ILE A 45 -0.43 -1.61 14.36
C ILE A 45 -1.73 -1.15 15.04
N ALA A 46 -2.69 -2.06 15.22
CA ALA A 46 -3.95 -1.74 15.88
C ALA A 46 -3.74 -1.36 17.36
N GLU A 47 -2.85 -2.04 18.08
CA GLU A 47 -2.55 -1.82 19.50
C GLU A 47 -1.79 -0.52 19.78
N ASP A 48 -1.02 0.01 18.83
CA ASP A 48 -0.29 1.28 18.97
C ASP A 48 -1.25 2.46 19.27
N GLY A 49 -2.50 2.38 18.78
CA GLY A 49 -3.58 3.31 19.12
C GLY A 49 -3.56 4.64 18.35
N ARG A 50 -2.45 4.99 17.68
CA ARG A 50 -2.37 6.19 16.81
C ARG A 50 -2.97 5.97 15.41
N TYR A 51 -3.22 4.72 15.04
CA TYR A 51 -3.62 4.31 13.70
C TYR A 51 -5.07 3.82 13.63
N GLU A 52 -5.69 4.04 12.49
CA GLU A 52 -6.87 3.32 12.01
C GLU A 52 -6.40 2.39 10.89
N LEU A 53 -6.62 1.09 11.07
CA LEU A 53 -6.21 0.09 10.09
C LEU A 53 -7.39 -0.20 9.16
N VAL A 54 -7.27 0.21 7.90
CA VAL A 54 -8.29 -0.04 6.87
C VAL A 54 -7.85 -1.21 5.99
N LEU A 55 -8.65 -2.28 5.99
CA LEU A 55 -8.43 -3.49 5.21
C LEU A 55 -9.52 -3.62 4.14
N ILE A 56 -9.11 -3.65 2.88
CA ILE A 56 -10.01 -3.77 1.73
C ILE A 56 -9.63 -5.01 0.93
N GLY A 57 -10.57 -5.89 0.64
CA GLY A 57 -10.31 -7.05 -0.22
C GLY A 57 -11.10 -8.28 0.16
N TYR A 58 -10.78 -9.36 -0.54
CA TYR A 58 -11.40 -10.66 -0.33
C TYR A 58 -10.64 -11.45 0.74
N ALA A 59 -11.36 -11.98 1.72
CA ALA A 59 -10.85 -13.01 2.62
C ALA A 59 -10.70 -14.32 1.83
N HIS A 60 -9.46 -14.63 1.43
CA HIS A 60 -9.14 -15.75 0.54
C HIS A 60 -9.18 -17.10 1.27
N ASP A 61 -8.91 -17.08 2.57
CA ASP A 61 -8.99 -18.22 3.48
C ASP A 61 -9.48 -17.74 4.87
N GLU A 62 -9.53 -18.66 5.83
CA GLU A 62 -10.01 -18.38 7.18
C GLU A 62 -9.02 -17.56 8.04
N SER A 63 -7.84 -17.19 7.53
CA SER A 63 -6.80 -16.54 8.33
C SER A 63 -7.24 -15.19 8.88
N LEU A 64 -8.07 -14.44 8.14
CA LEU A 64 -8.63 -13.17 8.63
C LEU A 64 -9.45 -13.39 9.91
N ASP A 65 -10.38 -14.34 9.88
CA ASP A 65 -11.25 -14.64 11.01
C ASP A 65 -10.49 -15.28 12.17
N GLN A 66 -9.63 -16.27 11.87
CA GLN A 66 -8.80 -16.96 12.87
C GLN A 66 -7.83 -16.00 13.57
N SER A 67 -7.38 -14.94 12.89
CA SER A 67 -6.49 -13.95 13.50
C SER A 67 -7.17 -13.14 14.60
N ARG A 68 -8.51 -13.03 14.60
CA ARG A 68 -9.30 -12.16 15.49
C ARG A 68 -8.97 -10.67 15.36
N ILE A 69 -8.29 -10.25 14.28
CA ILE A 69 -7.91 -8.84 14.06
C ILE A 69 -9.13 -7.90 14.04
N LEU A 70 -10.29 -8.40 13.59
CA LEU A 70 -11.54 -7.63 13.51
C LEU A 70 -12.18 -7.35 14.87
N GLU A 71 -11.66 -7.91 15.96
CA GLU A 71 -12.11 -7.57 17.32
C GLU A 71 -11.51 -6.24 17.82
N HIS A 72 -10.48 -5.73 17.15
CA HIS A 72 -9.89 -4.43 17.49
C HIS A 72 -10.80 -3.29 17.00
N PRO A 73 -11.14 -2.31 17.86
CA PRO A 73 -12.12 -1.27 17.53
C PRO A 73 -11.65 -0.26 16.47
N ASN A 74 -10.35 -0.26 16.16
CA ASN A 74 -9.71 0.60 15.17
C ASN A 74 -9.29 -0.16 13.90
N VAL A 75 -9.84 -1.35 13.69
CA VAL A 75 -9.67 -2.13 12.47
C VAL A 75 -10.98 -2.09 11.68
N HIS A 76 -10.91 -1.64 10.44
CA HIS A 76 -12.04 -1.47 9.53
C HIS A 76 -11.88 -2.40 8.34
N PHE A 77 -12.62 -3.50 8.32
CA PHE A 77 -12.69 -4.37 7.15
C PHE A 77 -13.87 -3.99 6.26
N LEU A 78 -13.58 -3.48 5.07
CA LEU A 78 -14.58 -2.94 4.15
C LEU A 78 -15.01 -3.93 3.06
N GLY A 79 -14.52 -5.17 3.13
CA GLY A 79 -14.76 -6.21 2.13
C GLY A 79 -14.10 -5.92 0.78
N SER A 80 -14.45 -6.72 -0.23
CA SER A 80 -13.93 -6.57 -1.59
C SER A 80 -14.51 -5.33 -2.28
N LYS A 81 -13.65 -4.60 -2.99
CA LYS A 81 -14.04 -3.48 -3.87
C LYS A 81 -13.58 -3.76 -5.30
N SER A 82 -14.29 -3.15 -6.25
CA SER A 82 -13.83 -3.15 -7.64
C SER A 82 -12.49 -2.43 -7.74
N TYR A 83 -11.58 -2.98 -8.55
CA TYR A 83 -10.28 -2.35 -8.82
C TYR A 83 -10.44 -0.88 -9.26
N PHE A 84 -11.45 -0.59 -10.09
CA PHE A 84 -11.71 0.74 -10.65
C PHE A 84 -12.13 1.81 -9.64
N ILE A 85 -12.39 1.44 -8.38
CA ILE A 85 -12.72 2.40 -7.31
C ILE A 85 -11.70 2.37 -6.18
N LEU A 86 -10.66 1.52 -6.22
CA LEU A 86 -9.68 1.44 -5.14
C LEU A 86 -8.90 2.74 -4.95
N ASN A 87 -8.71 3.51 -6.02
CA ASN A 87 -8.13 4.85 -5.95
C ASN A 87 -8.96 5.78 -5.06
N GLU A 88 -10.29 5.63 -5.01
CA GLU A 88 -11.19 6.45 -4.20
C GLU A 88 -11.02 6.18 -2.70
N TYR A 89 -10.61 4.98 -2.32
CA TYR A 89 -10.27 4.63 -0.93
C TYR A 89 -8.82 5.01 -0.61
N ALA A 90 -7.89 4.63 -1.50
CA ALA A 90 -6.47 4.88 -1.31
C ALA A 90 -6.15 6.37 -1.18
N ALA A 91 -6.92 7.25 -1.83
CA ALA A 91 -6.82 8.71 -1.69
C ALA A 91 -6.87 9.19 -0.23
N PHE A 92 -7.54 8.45 0.67
CA PHE A 92 -7.68 8.79 2.09
C PHE A 92 -6.67 8.07 2.99
N TYR A 93 -5.83 7.20 2.44
CA TYR A 93 -4.73 6.63 3.23
C TYR A 93 -3.71 7.71 3.54
N SER A 94 -3.19 7.67 4.77
CA SER A 94 -1.98 8.39 5.14
C SER A 94 -0.75 7.59 4.69
N VAL A 95 -0.81 6.27 4.80
CA VAL A 95 0.25 5.34 4.41
C VAL A 95 -0.37 4.03 3.88
N GLY A 96 0.17 3.52 2.77
CA GLY A 96 -0.13 2.19 2.26
C GLY A 96 0.83 1.15 2.83
N ILE A 97 0.36 -0.06 3.12
CA ILE A 97 1.20 -1.11 3.70
C ILE A 97 1.27 -2.39 2.86
N LEU A 98 2.40 -3.10 2.96
CA LEU A 98 2.57 -4.49 2.50
C LEU A 98 3.00 -5.37 3.68
N PRO A 99 2.06 -5.86 4.49
CA PRO A 99 2.33 -6.60 5.73
C PRO A 99 2.42 -8.11 5.44
N PHE A 100 3.34 -8.53 4.57
CA PHE A 100 3.46 -9.95 4.21
C PHE A 100 4.39 -10.69 5.16
N LYS A 101 4.01 -11.91 5.53
CA LYS A 101 4.90 -12.84 6.23
C LYS A 101 6.12 -13.11 5.36
N ARG A 102 7.29 -13.16 5.99
CA ARG A 102 8.54 -13.49 5.31
C ARG A 102 8.56 -14.99 4.98
N TYR A 103 8.57 -15.34 3.70
CA TYR A 103 8.78 -16.71 3.22
C TYR A 103 9.90 -16.72 2.17
N GLU A 104 10.57 -17.86 1.98
CA GLU A 104 11.61 -18.02 0.96
C GLU A 104 11.09 -17.78 -0.48
N LEU A 105 9.78 -17.89 -0.71
CA LEU A 105 9.16 -17.76 -2.03
C LEU A 105 8.78 -16.31 -2.42
N THR A 106 8.91 -15.32 -1.53
CA THR A 106 8.49 -13.93 -1.80
C THR A 106 9.51 -13.12 -2.62
N GLU A 107 10.61 -13.75 -3.07
CA GLU A 107 11.71 -13.05 -3.75
C GLU A 107 11.41 -12.63 -5.20
N SER A 108 10.35 -13.16 -5.83
CA SER A 108 10.18 -13.08 -7.30
C SER A 108 8.89 -12.44 -7.81
N VAL A 109 8.05 -11.85 -6.94
CA VAL A 109 6.79 -11.23 -7.38
C VAL A 109 6.88 -9.72 -7.28
N SER A 110 6.73 -9.05 -8.43
CA SER A 110 6.62 -7.58 -8.48
C SER A 110 5.36 -7.14 -7.71
N PRO A 111 5.49 -6.35 -6.63
CA PRO A 111 4.36 -6.03 -5.77
C PRO A 111 3.49 -4.97 -6.45
N VAL A 112 2.46 -5.39 -7.18
CA VAL A 112 1.52 -4.52 -7.91
C VAL A 112 1.05 -3.33 -7.05
N LYS A 113 0.70 -3.62 -5.78
CA LYS A 113 0.21 -2.66 -4.78
C LYS A 113 1.21 -1.56 -4.43
N LEU A 114 2.51 -1.86 -4.48
CA LEU A 114 3.55 -0.85 -4.25
C LEU A 114 3.38 0.31 -5.24
N PHE A 115 3.21 -0.02 -6.52
CA PHE A 115 3.07 0.96 -7.58
C PHE A 115 1.73 1.67 -7.55
N GLU A 116 0.67 0.99 -7.13
CA GLU A 116 -0.66 1.59 -6.91
C GLU A 116 -0.59 2.69 -5.84
N TYR A 117 0.07 2.41 -4.71
CA TYR A 117 0.27 3.40 -3.64
C TYR A 117 1.18 4.54 -4.07
N MET A 118 2.29 4.25 -4.75
CA MET A 118 3.18 5.28 -5.31
C MET A 118 2.43 6.18 -6.30
N ALA A 119 1.64 5.59 -7.20
CA ALA A 119 0.82 6.32 -8.16
C ALA A 119 -0.24 7.19 -7.46
N ALA A 120 -0.79 6.72 -6.33
CA ALA A 120 -1.70 7.48 -5.47
C ALA A 120 -0.99 8.53 -4.58
N SER A 121 0.33 8.73 -4.77
CA SER A 121 1.17 9.61 -3.95
C SER A 121 1.13 9.28 -2.46
N LYS A 122 1.04 7.98 -2.13
CA LYS A 122 1.02 7.47 -0.76
C LYS A 122 2.38 6.90 -0.38
N PRO A 123 2.96 7.34 0.75
CA PRO A 123 4.08 6.65 1.36
C PRO A 123 3.76 5.16 1.55
N VAL A 124 4.76 4.30 1.37
CA VAL A 124 4.60 2.84 1.47
C VAL A 124 5.55 2.25 2.48
N VAL A 125 4.99 1.48 3.43
CA VAL A 125 5.76 0.68 4.40
C VAL A 125 5.54 -0.79 4.12
N THR A 126 6.62 -1.56 4.04
CA THR A 126 6.57 -2.99 3.72
C THR A 126 7.40 -3.79 4.71
N THR A 127 7.01 -5.05 4.94
CA THR A 127 7.95 -6.05 5.47
C THR A 127 9.07 -6.27 4.44
N TYR A 128 10.16 -6.92 4.85
CA TYR A 128 11.30 -7.14 3.96
C TYR A 128 10.89 -7.93 2.71
N LEU A 129 10.90 -7.24 1.56
CA LEU A 129 10.70 -7.79 0.23
C LEU A 129 11.83 -7.28 -0.66
N THR A 130 12.63 -8.19 -1.21
CA THR A 130 13.82 -7.84 -2.02
C THR A 130 13.48 -6.86 -3.14
N GLU A 131 12.34 -7.05 -3.82
CA GLU A 131 11.90 -6.15 -4.88
C GLU A 131 11.64 -4.72 -4.40
N CYS A 132 11.09 -4.56 -3.20
CA CYS A 132 10.78 -3.25 -2.63
C CYS A 132 12.03 -2.44 -2.30
N THR A 133 13.16 -3.09 -2.03
CA THR A 133 14.44 -2.40 -1.71
C THR A 133 15.01 -1.58 -2.87
N LYS A 134 14.49 -1.79 -4.09
CA LYS A 134 14.93 -1.08 -5.30
C LYS A 134 14.41 0.35 -5.40
N TYR A 135 13.43 0.72 -4.58
CA TYR A 135 12.71 2.00 -4.67
C TYR A 135 13.05 2.87 -3.48
N LYS A 136 13.54 4.08 -3.73
CA LYS A 136 14.02 4.99 -2.68
C LYS A 136 12.91 5.42 -1.73
N SER A 137 11.71 5.60 -2.26
CA SER A 137 10.54 6.01 -1.48
C SER A 137 9.89 4.88 -0.69
N CYS A 138 10.29 3.63 -0.91
CA CYS A 138 9.73 2.49 -0.19
C CYS A 138 10.45 2.28 1.15
N LEU A 139 9.69 2.34 2.26
CA LEU A 139 10.23 2.12 3.60
C LEU A 139 10.15 0.63 3.94
N VAL A 140 11.26 -0.08 3.75
CA VAL A 140 11.37 -1.52 3.98
C VAL A 140 11.73 -1.80 5.44
N SER A 141 11.06 -2.78 6.05
CA SER A 141 11.16 -3.09 7.47
C SER A 141 11.54 -4.55 7.69
N ASP A 142 12.62 -4.80 8.44
CA ASP A 142 13.09 -6.15 8.76
C ASP A 142 12.33 -6.79 9.93
N THR A 143 11.88 -5.97 10.88
CA THR A 143 11.14 -6.40 12.08
C THR A 143 9.82 -5.65 12.23
N HIS A 144 8.93 -6.14 13.11
CA HIS A 144 7.70 -5.42 13.44
C HIS A 144 7.97 -4.05 14.08
N ASP A 145 9.04 -3.92 14.87
CA ASP A 145 9.40 -2.66 15.49
C ASP A 145 9.96 -1.65 14.46
N ASP A 146 10.71 -2.13 13.47
CA ASP A 146 11.11 -1.32 12.31
C ASP A 146 9.87 -0.85 11.53
N PHE A 147 8.88 -1.73 11.37
CA PHE A 147 7.66 -1.42 10.65
C PHE A 147 6.87 -0.30 11.34
N LEU A 148 6.71 -0.35 12.66
CA LEU A 148 6.05 0.71 13.42
C LEU A 148 6.82 2.04 13.35
N ARG A 149 8.16 2.02 13.40
CA ARG A 149 8.97 3.23 13.20
C ARG A 149 8.82 3.81 11.79
N ASN A 150 8.77 2.95 10.78
CA ASN A 150 8.57 3.35 9.40
C ASN A 150 7.15 3.88 9.17
N LEU A 151 6.12 3.37 9.87
CA LEU A 151 4.77 3.95 9.86
C LEU A 151 4.75 5.36 10.42
N ASP A 152 5.46 5.60 11.53
CA ASP A 152 5.60 6.94 12.11
C ASP A 152 6.27 7.90 11.11
N THR A 153 7.37 7.46 10.49
CA THR A 153 8.06 8.23 9.44
C THR A 153 7.14 8.52 8.25
N ALA A 154 6.43 7.51 7.77
CA ALA A 154 5.51 7.59 6.63
C ALA A 154 4.35 8.55 6.88
N ALA A 155 3.80 8.57 8.10
CA ALA A 155 2.67 9.41 8.47
C ALA A 155 2.93 10.90 8.28
N TYR A 156 4.20 11.33 8.43
CA TYR A 156 4.63 12.72 8.28
C TYR A 156 5.44 12.96 6.99
N ALA A 157 5.56 11.97 6.12
CA ALA A 157 6.40 12.05 4.93
C ALA A 157 5.93 13.08 3.90
N LYS A 158 4.63 13.44 3.92
CA LYS A 158 4.07 14.53 3.09
C LYS A 158 4.73 15.89 3.34
N ASP A 159 5.28 16.10 4.54
CA ASP A 159 5.94 17.35 4.92
C ASP A 159 7.44 17.34 4.55
N ASN A 160 7.94 16.20 4.05
CA ASN A 160 9.31 16.03 3.57
C ASN A 160 9.33 16.09 2.03
N SER A 161 9.71 17.25 1.49
CA SER A 161 9.75 17.49 0.03
C SER A 161 10.71 16.56 -0.71
N ALA A 162 11.84 16.16 -0.09
CA ALA A 162 12.79 15.24 -0.71
C ALA A 162 12.19 13.84 -0.84
N TYR A 163 11.53 13.34 0.21
CA TYR A 163 10.83 12.06 0.16
C TYR A 163 9.72 12.06 -0.91
N MET A 164 8.92 13.13 -0.96
CA MET A 164 7.84 13.24 -1.95
C MET A 164 8.37 13.34 -3.39
N ALA A 165 9.56 13.91 -3.60
CA ALA A 165 10.22 13.91 -4.90
C ALA A 165 10.69 12.50 -5.30
N ASP A 166 11.31 11.75 -4.40
CA ASP A 166 11.68 10.35 -4.64
C ASP A 166 10.43 9.49 -4.92
N LEU A 167 9.33 9.71 -4.19
CA LEU A 167 8.06 9.01 -4.40
C LEU A 167 7.46 9.29 -5.79
N ALA A 168 7.48 10.55 -6.23
CA ALA A 168 7.00 10.94 -7.55
C ALA A 168 7.88 10.36 -8.66
N ASP A 169 9.21 10.32 -8.47
CA ASP A 169 10.16 9.73 -9.42
C ASP A 169 9.97 8.20 -9.54
N ASP A 170 9.85 7.50 -8.40
CA ASP A 170 9.54 6.07 -8.37
C ASP A 170 8.19 5.77 -9.04
N ALA A 171 7.15 6.58 -8.76
CA ALA A 171 5.84 6.43 -9.39
C ALA A 171 5.89 6.61 -10.92
N ALA A 172 6.61 7.64 -11.40
CA ALA A 172 6.72 7.95 -12.82
C ALA A 172 7.44 6.83 -13.59
N LYS A 173 8.59 6.37 -13.08
CA LYS A 173 9.40 5.31 -13.69
C LYS A 173 8.71 3.95 -13.74
N ASN A 174 7.73 3.72 -12.88
CA ASN A 174 7.01 2.46 -12.79
C ASN A 174 5.59 2.54 -13.35
N SER A 175 5.26 3.64 -14.03
CA SER A 175 3.98 3.79 -14.70
C SER A 175 3.85 2.80 -15.86
N TRP A 176 2.63 2.33 -16.15
CA TRP A 176 2.35 1.39 -17.23
C TRP A 176 2.93 1.80 -18.60
N PRO A 177 2.90 3.08 -19.02
CA PRO A 177 3.56 3.51 -20.25
C PRO A 177 5.07 3.25 -20.26
N GLU A 178 5.76 3.52 -19.15
CA GLU A 178 7.21 3.30 -19.02
C GLU A 178 7.57 1.81 -18.90
N LYS A 179 6.76 1.04 -18.16
CA LYS A 179 6.92 -0.42 -18.10
C LYS A 179 6.71 -1.07 -19.47
N ALA A 180 5.69 -0.63 -20.22
CA ALA A 180 5.49 -1.10 -21.60
C ALA A 180 6.70 -0.74 -22.49
N LEU A 181 7.21 0.49 -22.41
CA LEU A 181 8.41 0.93 -23.16
C LEU A 181 9.65 0.11 -22.81
N SER A 182 9.86 -0.22 -21.53
CA SER A 182 10.98 -1.07 -21.10
C SER A 182 10.87 -2.50 -21.65
N VAL A 183 9.67 -3.06 -21.72
CA VAL A 183 9.42 -4.37 -22.35
C VAL A 183 9.66 -4.31 -23.86
N TYR A 184 9.27 -3.22 -24.54
CA TYR A 184 9.54 -3.02 -25.97
C TYR A 184 11.04 -2.89 -26.28
N LEU A 185 11.78 -2.14 -25.45
CA LEU A 185 13.23 -1.96 -25.60
C LEU A 185 14.00 -3.26 -25.31
N LEU A 186 13.59 -4.04 -24.31
CA LEU A 186 14.16 -5.36 -24.01
C LEU A 186 13.79 -6.41 -25.07
N ALA A 187 12.65 -6.27 -25.73
CA ALA A 187 12.23 -7.12 -26.85
C ALA A 187 12.87 -6.73 -28.20
N GLY A 188 13.71 -5.68 -28.24
CA GLY A 188 14.40 -5.25 -29.46
C GLY A 188 13.49 -4.63 -30.54
N ILE A 189 12.28 -4.22 -30.17
CA ILE A 189 11.34 -3.61 -31.11
C ILE A 189 11.54 -2.09 -31.07
N GLN A 190 12.21 -1.54 -32.09
CA GLN A 190 12.27 -0.09 -32.31
C GLN A 190 10.86 0.44 -32.52
N THR A 191 10.43 1.41 -31.69
CA THR A 191 9.22 2.18 -31.95
C THR A 191 9.43 3.00 -33.21
N ALA A 192 8.73 2.65 -34.30
CA ALA A 192 8.63 3.51 -35.47
C ALA A 192 7.89 4.78 -35.07
N GLN A 193 8.60 5.90 -35.02
CA GLN A 193 7.98 7.22 -34.98
C GLN A 193 7.47 7.57 -36.37
N SER A 194 6.22 8.02 -36.45
CA SER A 194 5.69 8.87 -37.53
C SER A 194 4.88 9.99 -36.92
#